data_AF-A0A161MQ37-F1
#
_entry.id   AF-A0A161MQ37-F1
#
_cell.length_a   1.000
_cell.length_b   1.000
_cell.length_c   1.000
_cell.angle_alpha   90.00
_cell.angle_beta   90.00
_cell.angle_gamma   90.00
#
_symmetry.space_group_name_H-M   'P 1'
#
loop_
_entity.id
_entity.type
_entity.pdbx_description
1 polymer ?
#
loop_
_entity_poly.entity_id
_entity_poly.type
_entity_poly.pdbx_seq_one_letter_code
_entity_poly.pdbx_strand_id
1 'polypeptide(L)'
;VEKITENYNSFKQITPVSDIQEADARNLAIDHCIKKECAYYFNVDSVAHLDNPDVLKLLIAADRGVLAPLLVRTYKAWSNFWGSLNSDGFYARSFDYMDIVNHDKRGIWNVPYITHCYLINGTLLDKLKNGFTDSTLDPDMAFCKQLRSKGIFMFVDNRRDYGHLVDPESFNPFLTNPEIYEVMNNQWDWEQRYLHPNFSKSLQPDSVPLQPCPDVYWFPVMTPRFCKELIEIMEAFGKWSSGSNYDERLNGGYENVPTRDIHMNQVGLEKHWLYILQQYIRPLQERVFLGYYHDPPKSLMNFVVRYKPDEQPFLRPHHDSSTYTINIALNRPKIDYTGGGCHFLRYNCSVTDTKVGWTLMHPGRLTHYHEGLRVTSGTRYIMISFVDP
;
A
#
# COMPACT_ATOMS: atom_id res chain seq x y z
N VAL A 1 -19.84 2.33 9.03
CA VAL A 1 -20.21 2.95 10.32
C VAL A 1 -21.17 2.07 11.11
N GLU A 2 -22.33 1.69 10.55
CA GLU A 2 -23.36 0.89 11.25
C GLU A 2 -22.88 -0.45 11.84
N LYS A 3 -21.86 -1.09 11.24
CA LYS A 3 -21.36 -2.40 11.69
C LYS A 3 -20.47 -2.39 12.94
N ILE A 4 -20.00 -1.23 13.40
CA ILE A 4 -19.03 -1.11 14.52
C ILE A 4 -19.61 -0.27 15.67
N THR A 5 -20.71 0.45 15.44
CA THR A 5 -21.35 1.28 16.49
C THR A 5 -21.82 0.48 17.70
N GLU A 6 -22.12 -0.82 17.52
CA GLU A 6 -22.50 -1.73 18.62
C GLU A 6 -21.40 -1.93 19.67
N ASN A 7 -20.14 -1.69 19.31
CA ASN A 7 -18.99 -1.80 20.23
C ASN A 7 -18.78 -0.53 21.08
N TYR A 8 -19.58 0.53 20.88
CA TYR A 8 -19.45 1.80 21.58
C TYR A 8 -20.72 2.13 22.37
N ASN A 9 -20.56 2.74 23.56
CA ASN A 9 -21.69 3.16 24.40
C ASN A 9 -22.61 4.17 23.70
N SER A 10 -22.07 4.99 22.80
CA SER A 10 -22.85 5.95 21.99
C SER A 10 -22.05 6.36 20.76
N PHE A 11 -22.75 6.80 19.71
CA PHE A 11 -22.15 7.26 18.47
C PHE A 11 -22.80 8.56 17.99
N LYS A 12 -21.98 9.49 17.47
CA LYS A 12 -22.40 10.70 16.79
C LYS A 12 -21.54 10.90 15.55
N GLN A 13 -22.18 11.15 14.41
CA GLN A 13 -21.48 11.45 13.16
C GLN A 13 -21.75 12.90 12.75
N ILE A 14 -20.70 13.55 12.25
CA ILE A 14 -20.82 14.80 11.49
C ILE A 14 -20.36 14.49 10.07
N THR A 15 -21.18 14.86 9.10
CA THR A 15 -20.93 14.57 7.68
C THR A 15 -20.51 15.86 6.96
N PRO A 16 -19.91 15.76 5.77
CA PRO A 16 -19.53 16.94 4.97
C PRO A 16 -20.70 17.89 4.67
N VAL A 17 -21.96 17.40 4.70
CA VAL A 17 -23.18 18.22 4.52
C VAL A 17 -23.32 19.31 5.59
N SER A 18 -22.71 19.12 6.76
CA SER A 18 -22.76 20.11 7.85
C SER A 18 -21.84 21.32 7.65
N ASP A 19 -20.97 21.29 6.62
CA ASP A 19 -20.04 22.39 6.26
C ASP A 19 -19.24 22.95 7.45
N ILE A 20 -18.91 22.08 8.41
CA ILE A 20 -18.13 22.45 9.60
C ILE A 20 -16.64 22.45 9.26
N GLN A 21 -15.95 23.52 9.65
CA GLN A 21 -14.50 23.60 9.50
C GLN A 21 -13.79 22.72 10.54
N GLU A 22 -12.55 22.33 10.27
CA GLU A 22 -11.80 21.41 11.14
C GLU A 22 -11.69 21.90 12.59
N ALA A 23 -11.31 23.17 12.79
CA ALA A 23 -11.20 23.77 14.12
C ALA A 23 -12.52 23.68 14.90
N ASP A 24 -13.64 24.00 14.25
CA ASP A 24 -14.97 23.96 14.85
C ASP A 24 -15.39 22.53 15.18
N ALA A 25 -15.07 21.57 14.32
CA ALA A 25 -15.34 20.15 14.56
C ALA A 25 -14.56 19.62 15.78
N ARG A 26 -13.27 19.96 15.89
CA ARG A 26 -12.41 19.58 17.03
C ARG A 26 -12.88 20.25 18.33
N ASN A 27 -13.23 21.54 18.29
CA ASN A 27 -13.80 22.25 19.45
C ASN A 27 -15.13 21.64 19.89
N LEU A 28 -16.01 21.31 18.95
CA LEU A 28 -17.29 20.66 19.23
C LEU A 28 -17.10 19.28 19.89
N ALA A 29 -16.05 18.54 19.52
CA ALA A 29 -15.72 17.27 20.15
C ALA A 29 -15.26 17.45 21.61
N ILE A 30 -14.45 18.47 21.91
CA ILE A 30 -14.10 18.86 23.29
C ILE A 30 -15.34 19.25 24.09
N ASP A 31 -16.19 20.13 23.54
CA ASP A 31 -17.41 20.60 24.22
C ASP A 31 -18.38 19.44 24.51
N HIS A 32 -18.46 18.48 23.58
CA HIS A 32 -19.23 17.27 23.78
C HIS A 32 -18.69 16.45 24.96
N CYS A 33 -17.37 16.29 25.06
CA CYS A 33 -16.77 15.54 26.16
C CYS A 33 -16.95 16.24 27.52
N ILE A 34 -16.85 17.57 27.56
CA ILE A 34 -17.12 18.38 28.76
C ILE A 34 -18.57 18.17 29.21
N LYS A 35 -19.53 18.28 28.29
CA LYS A 35 -20.96 18.07 28.59
C LYS A 35 -21.26 16.66 29.09
N LYS A 36 -20.45 15.67 28.71
CA LYS A 36 -20.57 14.27 29.12
C LYS A 36 -19.74 13.92 30.35
N GLU A 37 -19.02 14.89 30.94
CA GLU A 37 -18.14 14.68 32.09
C GLU A 37 -17.12 13.56 31.83
N CYS A 38 -16.53 13.54 30.62
CA CYS A 38 -15.53 12.56 30.24
C CYS A 38 -14.33 12.56 31.18
N ALA A 39 -13.90 11.37 31.62
CA ALA A 39 -12.62 11.22 32.32
C ALA A 39 -11.41 11.51 31.42
N TYR A 40 -11.51 11.18 30.13
CA TYR A 40 -10.48 11.44 29.12
C TYR A 40 -11.10 11.76 27.77
N TYR A 41 -10.40 12.57 26.97
CA TYR A 41 -10.68 12.81 25.55
C TYR A 41 -9.56 12.19 24.71
N PHE A 42 -9.89 11.29 23.79
CA PHE A 42 -8.92 10.63 22.91
C PHE A 42 -9.17 11.04 21.46
N ASN A 43 -8.25 11.82 20.90
CA ASN A 43 -8.28 12.23 19.50
C ASN A 43 -7.52 11.21 18.64
N VAL A 44 -8.10 10.81 17.51
CA VAL A 44 -7.45 9.98 16.49
C VAL A 44 -7.88 10.49 15.11
N ASP A 45 -6.95 11.08 14.38
CA ASP A 45 -7.14 11.53 13.01
C ASP A 45 -7.08 10.34 12.04
N SER A 46 -7.67 10.47 10.84
CA SER A 46 -7.74 9.39 9.84
C SER A 46 -6.37 8.92 9.33
N VAL A 47 -5.32 9.72 9.51
CA VAL A 47 -3.94 9.39 9.12
C VAL A 47 -3.17 8.62 10.20
N ALA A 48 -3.71 8.54 11.42
CA ALA A 48 -3.10 7.84 12.54
C ALA A 48 -3.56 6.37 12.56
N HIS A 49 -2.69 5.47 12.11
CA HIS A 49 -2.96 4.03 12.18
C HIS A 49 -2.41 3.45 13.48
N LEU A 50 -3.29 2.91 14.33
CA LEU A 50 -2.91 2.32 15.61
C LEU A 50 -2.76 0.80 15.45
N ASP A 51 -1.52 0.33 15.38
CA ASP A 51 -1.20 -1.09 15.24
C ASP A 51 -1.32 -1.85 16.57
N ASN A 52 -1.13 -1.14 17.68
CA ASN A 52 -1.19 -1.72 19.02
C ASN A 52 -2.61 -1.57 19.61
N PRO A 53 -3.35 -2.67 19.85
CA PRO A 53 -4.73 -2.60 20.33
C PRO A 53 -4.86 -2.06 21.77
N ASP A 54 -3.77 -1.98 22.52
CA ASP A 54 -3.77 -1.50 23.90
C ASP A 54 -3.40 -0.01 24.05
N VAL A 55 -3.23 0.74 22.94
CA VAL A 55 -2.82 2.17 22.95
C VAL A 55 -3.57 2.99 23.99
N LEU A 56 -4.92 2.96 23.97
CA LEU A 56 -5.72 3.77 24.88
C LEU A 56 -5.45 3.42 26.36
N LYS A 57 -5.35 2.13 26.70
CA LYS A 57 -5.07 1.69 28.07
C LYS A 57 -3.68 2.12 28.52
N LEU A 58 -2.71 2.02 27.63
CA LEU A 58 -1.31 2.39 27.89
C LEU A 58 -1.16 3.89 28.12
N LEU A 59 -1.86 4.72 27.35
CA LEU A 59 -1.87 6.18 27.52
C LEU A 59 -2.55 6.60 28.82
N ILE A 60 -3.67 5.97 29.18
CA ILE A 60 -4.34 6.21 30.48
C ILE A 60 -3.42 5.84 31.64
N ALA A 61 -2.77 4.66 31.58
CA ALA A 61 -1.87 4.18 32.63
C ALA A 61 -0.60 5.03 32.81
N ALA A 62 -0.24 5.83 31.81
CA ALA A 62 0.92 6.74 31.90
C ALA A 62 0.65 7.96 32.79
N ASP A 63 -0.61 8.25 33.12
CA ASP A 63 -1.06 9.33 34.02
C ASP A 63 -0.41 10.68 33.70
N ARG A 64 -0.78 11.22 32.55
CA ARG A 64 -0.33 12.52 32.04
C ARG A 64 -1.52 13.39 31.65
N GLY A 65 -1.33 14.71 31.77
CA GLY A 65 -2.35 15.69 31.41
C GLY A 65 -2.69 15.66 29.92
N VAL A 66 -1.66 15.71 29.06
CA VAL A 66 -1.79 15.60 27.60
C VAL A 66 -0.66 14.69 27.08
N LEU A 67 -1.00 13.60 26.40
CA LEU A 67 -0.04 12.59 25.96
C LEU A 67 -0.37 12.04 24.57
N ALA A 68 0.58 12.10 23.66
CA ALA A 68 0.52 11.47 22.35
C ALA A 68 1.34 10.16 22.34
N PRO A 69 0.84 9.06 21.76
CA PRO A 69 1.72 7.97 21.36
C PRO A 69 2.58 8.45 20.19
N LEU A 70 3.87 8.09 20.16
CA LEU A 70 4.71 8.36 19.00
C LEU A 70 4.19 7.56 17.81
N LEU A 71 3.85 8.27 16.73
CA LEU A 71 3.50 7.72 15.43
C LEU A 71 4.44 8.33 14.39
N VAL A 72 5.08 7.47 13.60
CA VAL A 72 6.07 7.86 12.58
C VAL A 72 5.55 7.44 11.20
N ARG A 73 5.77 8.26 10.18
CA ARG A 73 5.55 7.83 8.78
C ARG A 73 6.65 6.83 8.43
N THR A 74 6.27 5.59 8.16
CA THR A 74 7.21 4.49 7.93
C THR A 74 8.21 4.82 6.82
N TYR A 75 9.49 4.47 7.02
CA TYR A 75 10.62 4.79 6.13
C TYR A 75 10.92 6.29 5.94
N LYS A 76 10.32 7.19 6.74
CA LYS A 76 10.57 8.64 6.73
C LYS A 76 10.91 9.12 8.14
N ALA A 77 11.31 10.40 8.25
CA ALA A 77 11.58 11.05 9.53
C ALA A 77 10.38 11.85 10.09
N TRP A 78 9.28 11.93 9.34
CA TRP A 78 8.07 12.66 9.75
C TRP A 78 7.33 11.91 10.84
N SER A 79 6.93 12.61 11.90
CA SER A 79 6.22 12.03 13.03
C SER A 79 5.16 13.02 13.56
N ASN A 80 4.32 12.56 14.48
CA ASN A 80 3.22 13.33 15.04
C ASN A 80 3.63 14.28 16.20
N PHE A 81 4.91 14.68 16.28
CA PHE A 81 5.40 15.66 17.26
C PHE A 81 6.53 16.51 16.68
N TRP A 82 6.77 17.70 17.26
CA TRP A 82 7.99 18.47 17.02
C TRP A 82 8.83 18.54 18.28
N GLY A 83 10.14 18.38 18.15
CA GLY A 83 11.06 18.47 19.29
C GLY A 83 11.44 19.90 19.69
N SER A 84 11.32 20.86 18.78
CA SER A 84 11.64 22.28 19.04
C SER A 84 10.79 23.22 18.18
N LEU A 85 10.84 24.52 18.49
CA LEU A 85 10.25 25.61 17.71
C LEU A 85 11.32 26.62 17.32
N ASN A 86 11.15 27.27 16.18
CA ASN A 86 11.92 28.46 15.83
C ASN A 86 11.39 29.71 16.57
N SER A 87 12.02 30.87 16.36
CA SER A 87 11.60 32.13 16.99
C SER A 87 10.17 32.54 16.67
N ASP A 88 9.65 32.10 15.53
CA ASP A 88 8.32 32.44 15.03
C ASP A 88 7.25 31.42 15.47
N GLY A 89 7.64 30.40 16.23
CA GLY A 89 6.73 29.36 16.75
C GLY A 89 6.41 28.23 15.78
N PHE A 90 7.14 28.11 14.68
CA PHE A 90 7.04 27.02 13.69
C PHE A 90 8.07 25.92 13.95
N TYR A 91 8.00 24.84 13.16
CA TYR A 91 8.88 23.68 13.27
C TYR A 91 10.37 24.05 13.36
N ALA A 92 11.04 23.48 14.37
CA ALA A 92 12.49 23.34 14.38
C ALA A 92 12.85 21.92 14.86
N ARG A 93 13.91 21.35 14.29
CA ARG A 93 14.41 20.04 14.71
C ARG A 93 15.20 20.17 16.02
N SER A 94 14.84 19.40 17.05
CA SER A 94 15.66 19.27 18.27
C SER A 94 16.86 18.34 18.03
N PHE A 95 17.87 18.46 18.88
CA PHE A 95 19.09 17.64 18.78
C PHE A 95 18.83 16.14 19.00
N ASP A 96 17.78 15.79 19.73
CA ASP A 96 17.37 14.44 20.12
C ASP A 96 16.19 13.89 19.30
N TYR A 97 15.67 14.65 18.33
CA TYR A 97 14.49 14.28 17.55
C TYR A 97 14.64 12.91 16.88
N MET A 98 15.77 12.66 16.22
CA MET A 98 16.01 11.38 15.53
C MET A 98 16.17 10.22 16.51
N ASP A 99 16.80 10.44 17.67
CA ASP A 99 16.95 9.40 18.70
C ASP A 99 15.58 8.96 19.24
N ILE A 100 14.63 9.90 19.37
CA ILE A 100 13.26 9.63 19.81
C ILE A 100 12.49 8.90 18.70
N VAL A 101 12.55 9.38 17.45
CA VAL A 101 11.85 8.82 16.29
C VAL A 101 12.33 7.39 15.96
N ASN A 102 13.63 7.16 16.01
CA ASN A 102 14.23 5.84 15.73
C ASN A 102 14.15 4.88 16.94
N HIS A 103 13.60 5.33 18.06
CA HIS A 103 13.57 4.61 19.32
C HIS A 103 14.94 4.25 19.92
N ASP A 104 16.01 4.95 19.54
CA ASP A 104 17.33 4.85 20.18
C ASP A 104 17.28 5.34 21.64
N LYS A 105 16.40 6.32 21.92
CA LYS A 105 16.06 6.77 23.28
C LYS A 105 14.56 6.63 23.50
N ARG A 106 14.17 5.76 24.43
CA ARG A 106 12.77 5.52 24.80
C ARG A 106 12.39 6.18 26.13
N GLY A 107 11.22 6.81 26.18
CA GLY A 107 10.76 7.59 27.33
C GLY A 107 9.44 8.30 27.10
N ILE A 108 9.09 9.17 28.04
CA ILE A 108 8.01 10.16 27.89
C ILE A 108 8.68 11.53 27.83
N TRP A 109 8.48 12.24 26.73
CA TRP A 109 9.23 13.46 26.41
C TRP A 109 8.30 14.65 26.43
N ASN A 110 8.64 15.70 27.17
CA ASN A 110 7.92 16.98 27.11
C ASN A 110 8.29 17.68 25.80
N VAL A 111 7.30 17.96 24.96
CA VAL A 111 7.50 18.47 23.60
C VAL A 111 6.62 19.68 23.32
N PRO A 112 7.05 20.63 22.48
CA PRO A 112 6.28 21.84 22.20
C PRO A 112 5.07 21.62 21.29
N TYR A 113 4.98 20.50 20.56
CA TYR A 113 3.92 20.26 19.57
C TYR A 113 3.62 18.77 19.44
N ILE A 114 2.33 18.43 19.37
CA ILE A 114 1.80 17.09 19.09
C ILE A 114 0.61 17.23 18.12
N THR A 115 0.34 16.21 17.31
CA THR A 115 -0.79 16.17 16.38
C THR A 115 -1.28 14.73 16.18
N HIS A 116 -2.35 14.56 15.40
CA HIS A 116 -2.94 13.31 14.89
C HIS A 116 -3.52 12.34 15.91
N CYS A 117 -2.79 12.00 16.97
CA CYS A 117 -3.27 11.10 18.02
C CYS A 117 -2.79 11.57 19.39
N TYR A 118 -3.73 11.80 20.31
CA TYR A 118 -3.41 12.23 21.68
C TYR A 118 -4.56 12.00 22.65
N LEU A 119 -4.21 11.76 23.90
CA LEU A 119 -5.10 11.63 25.04
C LEU A 119 -4.98 12.87 25.92
N ILE A 120 -6.13 13.44 26.31
CA ILE A 120 -6.23 14.57 27.23
C ILE A 120 -6.99 14.12 28.48
N ASN A 121 -6.45 14.43 29.65
CA ASN A 121 -7.13 14.25 30.92
C ASN A 121 -8.34 15.20 31.03
N GLY A 122 -9.50 14.66 31.40
CA GLY A 122 -10.78 15.37 31.45
C GLY A 122 -10.75 16.65 32.29
N THR A 123 -9.94 16.68 33.34
CA THR A 123 -9.75 17.84 34.22
C THR A 123 -9.17 19.08 33.52
N LEU A 124 -8.57 18.92 32.34
CA LEU A 124 -8.02 20.01 31.56
C LEU A 124 -8.99 20.57 30.51
N LEU A 125 -10.06 19.85 30.17
CA LEU A 125 -10.90 20.16 29.01
C LEU A 125 -11.57 21.53 29.11
N ASP A 126 -12.03 21.94 30.30
CA ASP A 126 -12.62 23.29 30.48
C ASP A 126 -11.64 24.42 30.14
N LYS A 127 -10.33 24.20 30.35
CA LYS A 127 -9.29 25.16 29.98
C LYS A 127 -9.02 25.16 28.48
N LEU A 128 -9.53 24.18 27.73
CA LEU A 128 -9.25 23.97 26.30
C LEU A 128 -10.45 24.26 25.40
N LYS A 129 -11.52 24.87 25.94
CA LYS A 129 -12.62 25.40 25.12
C LYS A 129 -12.08 26.37 24.07
N ASN A 130 -12.51 26.19 22.83
CA ASN A 130 -12.02 26.93 21.65
C ASN A 130 -10.49 26.83 21.44
N GLY A 131 -9.86 25.74 21.93
CA GLY A 131 -8.42 25.55 21.88
C GLY A 131 -7.86 25.47 20.46
N PHE A 132 -8.66 25.06 19.49
CA PHE A 132 -8.25 24.91 18.09
C PHE A 132 -8.45 26.17 17.24
N THR A 133 -8.96 27.26 17.81
CA THR A 133 -9.27 28.49 17.06
C THR A 133 -8.16 29.53 17.20
N ASP A 134 -7.54 29.89 16.08
CA ASP A 134 -6.62 31.03 15.93
C ASP A 134 -6.80 31.63 14.54
N SER A 135 -6.63 32.95 14.38
CA SER A 135 -6.86 33.63 13.10
C SER A 135 -5.72 33.46 12.10
N THR A 136 -4.57 32.94 12.54
CA THR A 136 -3.33 32.90 11.76
C THR A 136 -2.69 31.52 11.67
N LEU A 137 -3.03 30.62 12.59
CA LEU A 137 -2.42 29.30 12.69
C LEU A 137 -3.39 28.22 12.24
N ASP A 138 -2.85 27.09 11.78
CA ASP A 138 -3.66 25.90 11.60
C ASP A 138 -4.19 25.38 12.96
N PRO A 139 -5.26 24.55 12.95
CA PRO A 139 -5.92 24.10 14.17
C PRO A 139 -4.99 23.40 15.18
N ASP A 140 -4.04 22.58 14.72
CA ASP A 140 -3.13 21.84 15.60
C ASP A 140 -2.06 22.76 16.21
N MET A 141 -1.51 23.69 15.43
CA MET A 141 -0.61 24.72 15.93
C MET A 141 -1.32 25.63 16.95
N ALA A 142 -2.57 26.01 16.67
CA ALA A 142 -3.40 26.79 17.60
C ALA A 142 -3.60 26.04 18.92
N PHE A 143 -3.98 24.76 18.86
CA PHE A 143 -4.15 23.90 20.03
C PHE A 143 -2.88 23.79 20.87
N CYS A 144 -1.75 23.47 20.24
CA CYS A 144 -0.48 23.36 20.94
C CYS A 144 -0.04 24.71 21.54
N LYS A 145 -0.24 25.82 20.83
CA LYS A 145 0.03 27.17 21.34
C LYS A 145 -0.82 27.52 22.56
N GLN A 146 -2.10 27.15 22.56
CA GLN A 146 -3.01 27.36 23.69
C GLN A 146 -2.62 26.54 24.93
N LEU A 147 -2.12 25.32 24.75
CA LEU A 147 -1.58 24.52 25.84
C LEU A 147 -0.34 25.18 26.44
N ARG A 148 0.61 25.60 25.60
CA ARG A 148 1.84 26.29 26.05
C ARG A 148 1.54 27.60 26.77
N SER A 149 0.61 28.42 26.27
CA SER A 149 0.26 29.71 26.89
C SER A 149 -0.36 29.56 28.28
N LYS A 150 -0.95 28.39 28.57
CA LYS A 150 -1.54 28.02 29.86
C LYS A 150 -0.58 27.23 30.76
N GLY A 151 0.67 27.04 30.35
CA GLY A 151 1.66 26.25 31.09
C GLY A 151 1.34 24.77 31.18
N ILE A 152 0.54 24.24 30.24
CA ILE A 152 0.18 22.82 30.20
C ILE A 152 1.19 22.11 29.30
N PHE A 153 1.91 21.13 29.87
CA PHE A 153 2.85 20.33 29.12
C PHE A 153 2.15 19.34 28.18
N MET A 154 2.75 19.15 27.01
CA MET A 154 2.40 18.09 26.07
C MET A 154 3.52 17.07 26.08
N PHE A 155 3.14 15.80 26.08
CA PHE A 155 4.10 14.72 26.12
C PHE A 155 3.96 13.81 24.90
N VAL A 156 5.07 13.24 24.43
CA VAL A 156 5.07 12.11 23.49
C VAL A 156 5.65 10.87 24.18
N ASP A 157 4.98 9.72 24.04
CA ASP A 157 5.40 8.42 24.57
C ASP A 157 5.94 7.54 23.44
N ASN A 158 7.21 7.15 23.52
CA ASN A 158 7.83 6.21 22.59
C ASN A 158 8.38 4.96 23.31
N ARG A 159 7.90 4.69 24.53
CA ARG A 159 8.30 3.50 25.32
C ARG A 159 7.85 2.19 24.68
N ARG A 160 6.84 2.23 23.82
CA ARG A 160 6.33 1.11 23.03
C ARG A 160 6.11 1.55 21.59
N ASP A 161 5.90 0.57 20.74
CA ASP A 161 5.48 0.78 19.36
C ASP A 161 3.95 0.79 19.35
N TYR A 162 3.37 1.92 18.95
CA TYR A 162 1.93 2.18 19.07
C TYR A 162 1.20 2.08 17.72
N GLY A 163 1.91 2.40 16.64
CA GLY A 163 1.34 2.55 15.32
C GLY A 163 2.26 3.34 14.39
N HIS A 164 1.70 3.82 13.29
CA HIS A 164 2.40 4.62 12.30
C HIS A 164 1.46 5.66 11.67
N LEU A 165 2.02 6.56 10.86
CA LEU A 165 1.28 7.54 10.08
C LEU A 165 1.22 7.12 8.61
N VAL A 166 0.04 7.23 8.00
CA VAL A 166 -0.14 7.08 6.55
C VAL A 166 -0.01 8.42 5.82
N ASP A 167 0.29 8.35 4.54
CA ASP A 167 0.39 9.46 3.60
C ASP A 167 -0.87 9.61 2.75
N PRO A 168 -1.70 10.63 2.99
CA PRO A 168 -2.89 10.85 2.18
C PRO A 168 -2.66 11.76 0.97
N GLU A 169 -1.46 12.36 0.79
CA GLU A 169 -1.28 13.52 -0.11
C GLU A 169 -1.70 13.25 -1.56
N SER A 170 -1.36 12.07 -2.09
CA SER A 170 -1.74 11.67 -3.46
C SER A 170 -2.84 10.60 -3.51
N PHE A 171 -3.50 10.33 -2.38
CA PHE A 171 -4.53 9.30 -2.31
C PHE A 171 -5.77 9.75 -3.09
N ASN A 172 -6.19 8.95 -4.08
CA ASN A 172 -7.37 9.24 -4.88
C ASN A 172 -8.52 8.27 -4.54
N PRO A 173 -9.50 8.68 -3.70
CA PRO A 173 -10.58 7.80 -3.26
C PRO A 173 -11.58 7.44 -4.36
N PHE A 174 -11.51 8.07 -5.54
CA PHE A 174 -12.43 7.83 -6.66
C PHE A 174 -11.94 6.72 -7.61
N LEU A 175 -10.72 6.21 -7.43
CA LEU A 175 -10.23 5.06 -8.19
C LEU A 175 -10.92 3.78 -7.75
N THR A 176 -10.99 2.79 -8.65
CA THR A 176 -11.37 1.43 -8.28
C THR A 176 -10.19 0.79 -7.52
N ASN A 177 -10.43 0.31 -6.30
CA ASN A 177 -9.40 -0.24 -5.42
C ASN A 177 -8.17 0.69 -5.24
N PRO A 178 -8.37 1.89 -4.69
CA PRO A 178 -7.36 2.95 -4.68
C PRO A 178 -6.07 2.56 -3.96
N GLU A 179 -6.13 1.64 -2.98
CA GLU A 179 -4.95 1.24 -2.22
C GLU A 179 -3.92 0.48 -3.05
N ILE A 180 -4.27 -0.09 -4.22
CA ILE A 180 -3.27 -0.73 -5.09
C ILE A 180 -2.24 0.29 -5.60
N TYR A 181 -2.61 1.57 -5.69
CA TYR A 181 -1.78 2.68 -6.16
C TYR A 181 -0.85 3.21 -5.06
N GLU A 182 -0.91 2.69 -3.84
CA GLU A 182 -0.20 3.27 -2.70
C GLU A 182 1.18 2.67 -2.42
N VAL A 183 1.72 1.85 -3.33
CA VAL A 183 3.00 1.12 -3.13
C VAL A 183 4.20 2.01 -2.84
N MET A 184 4.18 3.28 -3.29
CA MET A 184 5.28 4.23 -3.09
C MET A 184 5.09 5.14 -1.86
N ASN A 185 3.85 5.54 -1.56
CA ASN A 185 3.58 6.50 -0.47
C ASN A 185 3.36 5.81 0.86
N ASN A 186 2.64 4.68 0.83
CA ASN A 186 2.28 3.87 1.99
C ASN A 186 2.82 2.43 1.81
N GLN A 187 4.11 2.34 1.48
CA GLN A 187 4.75 1.08 1.11
C GLN A 187 4.52 -0.03 2.14
N TRP A 188 4.68 0.27 3.43
CA TRP A 188 4.53 -0.73 4.48
C TRP A 188 3.10 -1.32 4.54
N ASP A 189 2.07 -0.48 4.54
CA ASP A 189 0.67 -0.92 4.48
C ASP A 189 0.37 -1.71 3.22
N TRP A 190 0.91 -1.25 2.09
CA TRP A 190 0.78 -1.91 0.80
C TRP A 190 1.40 -3.31 0.84
N GLU A 191 2.61 -3.46 1.40
CA GLU A 191 3.30 -4.74 1.57
C GLU A 191 2.48 -5.71 2.42
N GLN A 192 1.98 -5.27 3.58
CA GLN A 192 1.14 -6.11 4.46
C GLN A 192 -0.14 -6.58 3.77
N ARG A 193 -0.69 -5.76 2.87
CA ARG A 193 -1.94 -6.05 2.15
C ARG A 193 -1.75 -6.91 0.90
N TYR A 194 -0.68 -6.67 0.16
CA TYR A 194 -0.55 -7.13 -1.22
C TYR A 194 0.64 -8.03 -1.51
N LEU A 195 1.69 -8.06 -0.68
CA LEU A 195 2.74 -9.06 -0.83
C LEU A 195 2.33 -10.41 -0.24
N HIS A 196 2.66 -11.47 -0.95
CA HIS A 196 2.39 -12.82 -0.49
C HIS A 196 3.14 -13.09 0.84
N PRO A 197 2.52 -13.70 1.88
CA PRO A 197 3.17 -13.92 3.18
C PRO A 197 4.48 -14.73 3.15
N ASN A 198 4.65 -15.56 2.12
CA ASN A 198 5.88 -16.33 1.85
C ASN A 198 6.85 -15.65 0.87
N PHE A 199 6.61 -14.40 0.45
CA PHE A 199 7.49 -13.67 -0.46
C PHE A 199 8.91 -13.59 0.10
N SER A 200 9.08 -13.07 1.32
CA SER A 200 10.41 -12.89 1.94
C SER A 200 11.17 -14.21 2.13
N LYS A 201 10.46 -15.33 2.32
CA LYS A 201 11.09 -16.67 2.38
C LYS A 201 11.81 -17.02 1.08
N SER A 202 11.30 -16.57 -0.05
CA SER A 202 11.91 -16.78 -1.37
C SER A 202 13.23 -16.03 -1.54
N LEU A 203 13.52 -15.05 -0.68
CA LEU A 203 14.77 -14.29 -0.69
C LEU A 203 15.81 -14.84 0.29
N GLN A 204 15.44 -15.76 1.19
CA GLN A 204 16.36 -16.32 2.18
C GLN A 204 17.44 -17.20 1.51
N PRO A 205 18.73 -17.08 1.85
CA PRO A 205 19.82 -17.77 1.14
C PRO A 205 19.65 -19.29 1.01
N ASP A 206 19.06 -19.94 2.01
CA ASP A 206 18.81 -21.38 2.11
C ASP A 206 17.54 -21.87 1.37
N SER A 207 16.67 -20.97 0.91
CA SER A 207 15.47 -21.35 0.17
C SER A 207 15.81 -21.93 -1.21
N VAL A 208 15.16 -23.03 -1.61
CA VAL A 208 15.32 -23.57 -2.96
C VAL A 208 14.15 -23.06 -3.83
N PRO A 209 14.42 -22.25 -4.86
CA PRO A 209 13.38 -21.81 -5.80
C PRO A 209 12.67 -23.00 -6.45
N LEU A 210 11.34 -22.96 -6.55
CA LEU A 210 10.63 -23.96 -7.33
C LEU A 210 10.94 -23.75 -8.81
N GLN A 211 11.21 -24.85 -9.51
CA GLN A 211 11.57 -24.83 -10.92
C GLN A 211 10.74 -25.88 -11.68
N PRO A 212 9.47 -25.56 -12.03
CA PRO A 212 8.57 -26.53 -12.68
C PRO A 212 9.05 -26.99 -14.06
N CYS A 213 9.84 -26.18 -14.78
CA CYS A 213 10.50 -26.53 -16.03
C CYS A 213 11.95 -26.02 -16.01
N PRO A 214 12.88 -26.57 -16.83
CA PRO A 214 14.25 -26.07 -16.92
C PRO A 214 14.30 -24.55 -17.13
N ASP A 215 15.02 -23.84 -16.27
CA ASP A 215 15.14 -22.36 -16.24
C ASP A 215 13.82 -21.57 -16.20
N VAL A 216 12.74 -22.22 -15.73
CA VAL A 216 11.46 -21.58 -15.42
C VAL A 216 11.27 -21.64 -13.91
N TYR A 217 11.43 -20.50 -13.24
CA TYR A 217 11.31 -20.37 -11.79
C TYR A 217 9.91 -19.94 -11.38
N TRP A 218 9.50 -20.31 -10.17
CA TRP A 218 8.14 -20.08 -9.71
C TRP A 218 8.10 -19.58 -8.26
N PHE A 219 7.65 -18.34 -8.07
CA PHE A 219 7.70 -17.66 -6.78
C PHE A 219 6.33 -17.14 -6.33
N PRO A 220 6.02 -17.17 -5.03
CA PRO A 220 4.91 -16.41 -4.46
C PRO A 220 5.27 -14.92 -4.41
N VAL A 221 4.45 -14.05 -5.03
CA VAL A 221 4.71 -12.59 -5.04
C VAL A 221 3.55 -11.81 -4.46
N MET A 222 2.34 -12.04 -4.98
CA MET A 222 1.16 -11.23 -4.64
C MET A 222 0.15 -12.01 -3.80
N THR A 223 -0.65 -11.31 -2.99
CA THR A 223 -1.79 -11.92 -2.30
C THR A 223 -2.95 -12.16 -3.26
N PRO A 224 -3.87 -13.10 -2.93
CA PRO A 224 -5.13 -13.24 -3.67
C PRO A 224 -5.96 -11.95 -3.72
N ARG A 225 -5.82 -11.09 -2.70
CA ARG A 225 -6.46 -9.78 -2.65
C ARG A 225 -5.94 -8.87 -3.77
N PHE A 226 -4.61 -8.73 -3.90
CA PHE A 226 -4.00 -7.97 -4.99
C PHE A 226 -4.51 -8.44 -6.34
N CYS A 227 -4.50 -9.76 -6.58
CA CYS A 227 -4.91 -10.33 -7.85
C CYS A 227 -6.39 -10.04 -8.17
N LYS A 228 -7.28 -10.17 -7.18
CA LYS A 228 -8.70 -9.86 -7.33
C LYS A 228 -8.90 -8.37 -7.66
N GLU A 229 -8.28 -7.49 -6.88
CA GLU A 229 -8.44 -6.05 -7.04
C GLU A 229 -7.85 -5.54 -8.36
N LEU A 230 -6.74 -6.15 -8.83
CA LEU A 230 -6.19 -5.86 -10.15
C LEU A 230 -7.15 -6.26 -11.28
N ILE A 231 -7.78 -7.44 -11.19
CA ILE A 231 -8.80 -7.86 -12.17
C ILE A 231 -9.98 -6.87 -12.18
N GLU A 232 -10.45 -6.45 -11.00
CA GLU A 232 -11.54 -5.48 -10.87
C GLU A 232 -11.21 -4.14 -11.53
N ILE A 233 -9.97 -3.65 -11.40
CA ILE A 233 -9.50 -2.44 -12.09
C ILE A 233 -9.55 -2.61 -13.61
N MET A 234 -9.06 -3.75 -14.13
CA MET A 234 -9.05 -4.02 -15.57
C MET A 234 -10.47 -4.12 -16.14
N GLU A 235 -11.37 -4.80 -15.44
CA GLU A 235 -12.77 -4.92 -15.88
C GLU A 235 -13.56 -3.61 -15.71
N ALA A 236 -13.27 -2.81 -14.68
CA ALA A 236 -13.85 -1.46 -14.54
C ALA A 236 -13.41 -0.52 -15.67
N PHE A 237 -12.16 -0.64 -16.14
CA PHE A 237 -11.69 0.09 -17.31
C PHE A 237 -12.37 -0.41 -18.61
N GLY A 238 -12.52 -1.73 -18.76
CA GLY A 238 -13.36 -2.38 -19.75
C GLY A 238 -12.91 -2.29 -21.22
N LYS A 239 -11.92 -1.44 -21.55
CA LYS A 239 -11.40 -1.25 -22.91
C LYS A 239 -10.29 -2.23 -23.24
N TRP A 240 -10.64 -3.51 -23.27
CA TRP A 240 -9.77 -4.60 -23.69
C TRP A 240 -9.42 -4.47 -25.18
N SER A 241 -8.19 -4.79 -25.53
CA SER A 241 -7.78 -4.86 -26.94
C SER A 241 -8.57 -5.91 -27.73
N SER A 242 -8.51 -5.77 -29.05
CA SER A 242 -9.17 -6.68 -29.99
C SER A 242 -8.47 -8.03 -30.11
N GLY A 243 -7.21 -8.16 -29.68
CA GLY A 243 -6.38 -9.35 -29.95
C GLY A 243 -6.00 -9.49 -31.44
N SER A 244 -6.02 -8.39 -32.19
CA SER A 244 -5.56 -8.34 -33.59
C SER A 244 -4.13 -7.83 -33.69
N ASN A 245 -3.42 -8.19 -34.77
CA ASN A 245 -2.04 -7.73 -35.01
C ASN A 245 -1.90 -6.21 -35.15
N TYR A 246 -3.01 -5.46 -35.25
CA TYR A 246 -2.99 -4.01 -35.23
C TYR A 246 -3.44 -3.51 -33.86
N ASP A 247 -2.58 -2.71 -33.22
CA ASP A 247 -2.81 -2.11 -31.91
C ASP A 247 -2.32 -0.65 -31.90
N GLU A 248 -3.27 0.29 -31.96
CA GLU A 248 -3.03 1.74 -31.97
C GLU A 248 -2.32 2.24 -30.70
N ARG A 249 -2.29 1.44 -29.63
CA ARG A 249 -1.62 1.78 -28.37
C ARG A 249 -0.11 1.57 -28.44
N LEU A 250 0.37 0.76 -29.39
CA LEU A 250 1.79 0.47 -29.56
C LEU A 250 2.45 1.46 -30.53
N ASN A 251 3.69 1.83 -30.24
CA ASN A 251 4.47 2.66 -31.15
C ASN A 251 4.81 1.86 -32.41
N GLY A 252 4.19 2.21 -33.55
CA GLY A 252 4.28 1.47 -34.81
C GLY A 252 3.05 0.61 -35.16
N GLY A 253 2.06 0.51 -34.26
CA GLY A 253 0.74 -0.04 -34.56
C GLY A 253 0.65 -1.55 -34.82
N TYR A 254 1.77 -2.29 -34.82
CA TYR A 254 1.78 -3.71 -35.18
C TYR A 254 2.31 -4.59 -34.04
N GLU A 255 1.52 -5.58 -33.63
CA GLU A 255 1.85 -6.58 -32.63
C GLU A 255 2.06 -7.94 -33.31
N ASN A 256 3.27 -8.48 -33.21
CA ASN A 256 3.60 -9.75 -33.84
C ASN A 256 2.78 -10.92 -33.27
N VAL A 257 2.40 -10.85 -31.99
CA VAL A 257 1.70 -11.93 -31.28
C VAL A 257 0.64 -11.30 -30.38
N PRO A 258 -0.53 -10.93 -30.93
CA PRO A 258 -1.48 -10.12 -30.21
C PRO A 258 -2.21 -10.88 -29.12
N THR A 259 -2.48 -10.18 -28.03
CA THR A 259 -3.33 -10.66 -26.92
C THR A 259 -4.52 -9.74 -26.69
N ARG A 260 -5.56 -10.24 -26.03
CA ARG A 260 -6.65 -9.43 -25.46
C ARG A 260 -6.22 -8.92 -24.10
N ASP A 261 -5.80 -7.67 -24.03
CA ASP A 261 -5.09 -7.13 -22.88
C ASP A 261 -5.39 -5.66 -22.59
N ILE A 262 -4.96 -5.24 -21.41
CA ILE A 262 -4.92 -3.85 -20.95
C ILE A 262 -3.54 -3.60 -20.35
N HIS A 263 -2.87 -2.56 -20.84
CA HIS A 263 -1.57 -2.13 -20.34
C HIS A 263 -1.69 -1.30 -19.06
N MET A 264 -0.70 -1.39 -18.17
CA MET A 264 -0.66 -0.66 -16.90
C MET A 264 -0.78 0.86 -17.08
N ASN A 265 -0.23 1.42 -18.15
CA ASN A 265 -0.31 2.86 -18.44
C ASN A 265 -1.75 3.33 -18.72
N GLN A 266 -2.61 2.48 -19.29
CA GLN A 266 -4.00 2.80 -19.60
C GLN A 266 -4.85 2.98 -18.33
N VAL A 267 -4.42 2.36 -17.23
CA VAL A 267 -5.11 2.40 -15.92
C VAL A 267 -4.31 3.16 -14.85
N GLY A 268 -3.29 3.93 -15.26
CA GLY A 268 -2.47 4.74 -14.36
C GLY A 268 -1.54 3.96 -13.42
N LEU A 269 -1.31 2.67 -13.66
CA LEU A 269 -0.49 1.80 -12.83
C LEU A 269 0.97 1.67 -13.29
N GLU A 270 1.36 2.29 -14.41
CA GLU A 270 2.71 2.12 -14.98
C GLU A 270 3.84 2.38 -13.95
N LYS A 271 3.85 3.55 -13.32
CA LYS A 271 4.89 3.90 -12.33
C LYS A 271 4.89 2.96 -11.12
N HIS A 272 3.70 2.62 -10.62
CA HIS A 272 3.50 1.68 -9.51
C HIS A 272 4.04 0.29 -9.86
N TRP A 273 3.75 -0.17 -11.07
CA TRP A 273 4.19 -1.47 -11.54
C TRP A 273 5.70 -1.54 -11.79
N LEU A 274 6.30 -0.49 -12.37
CA LEU A 274 7.76 -0.40 -12.50
C LEU A 274 8.45 -0.41 -11.13
N TYR A 275 7.86 0.25 -10.14
CA TYR A 275 8.34 0.18 -8.76
C TYR A 275 8.24 -1.25 -8.18
N ILE A 276 7.13 -1.96 -8.43
CA ILE A 276 6.97 -3.38 -8.05
C ILE A 276 8.05 -4.26 -8.72
N LEU A 277 8.33 -4.04 -10.01
CA LEU A 277 9.39 -4.76 -10.70
C LEU A 277 10.75 -4.53 -10.03
N GLN A 278 11.07 -3.27 -9.74
CA GLN A 278 12.34 -2.88 -9.13
C GLN A 278 12.49 -3.43 -7.70
N GLN A 279 11.47 -3.28 -6.84
CA GLN A 279 11.58 -3.61 -5.42
C GLN A 279 11.35 -5.09 -5.12
N TYR A 280 10.47 -5.76 -5.86
CA TYR A 280 10.01 -7.10 -5.48
C TYR A 280 10.38 -8.19 -6.49
N ILE A 281 10.41 -7.89 -7.79
CA ILE A 281 10.74 -8.89 -8.81
C ILE A 281 12.25 -8.98 -9.04
N ARG A 282 12.95 -7.85 -9.14
CA ARG A 282 14.40 -7.81 -9.36
C ARG A 282 15.17 -8.63 -8.31
N PRO A 283 14.91 -8.54 -6.99
CA PRO A 283 15.62 -9.38 -6.02
C PRO A 283 15.39 -10.88 -6.20
N LEU A 284 14.20 -11.30 -6.65
CA LEU A 284 13.93 -12.70 -7.00
C LEU A 284 14.67 -13.13 -8.26
N GLN A 285 14.78 -12.24 -9.24
CA GLN A 285 15.52 -12.47 -10.47
C GLN A 285 17.02 -12.63 -10.19
N GLU A 286 17.62 -11.71 -9.43
CA GLU A 286 19.05 -11.74 -9.10
C GLU A 286 19.44 -13.02 -8.35
N ARG A 287 18.49 -13.62 -7.62
CA ARG A 287 18.67 -14.91 -6.94
C ARG A 287 18.88 -16.08 -7.92
N VAL A 288 18.16 -16.10 -9.04
CA VAL A 288 18.10 -17.26 -9.93
C VAL A 288 18.91 -17.12 -11.21
N PHE A 289 19.10 -15.90 -11.70
CA PHE A 289 19.99 -15.61 -12.82
C PHE A 289 21.26 -14.95 -12.30
N LEU A 290 22.08 -15.75 -11.63
CA LEU A 290 23.34 -15.31 -11.03
C LEU A 290 24.23 -14.63 -12.08
N GLY A 291 24.72 -13.43 -11.76
CA GLY A 291 25.56 -12.63 -12.66
C GLY A 291 24.78 -11.68 -13.57
N TYR A 292 23.45 -11.73 -13.60
CA TYR A 292 22.63 -10.73 -14.28
C TYR A 292 22.15 -9.66 -13.29
N TYR A 293 22.43 -8.38 -13.60
CA TYR A 293 22.06 -7.24 -12.77
C TYR A 293 21.64 -6.04 -13.63
N HIS A 294 20.49 -5.44 -13.32
CA HIS A 294 20.02 -4.20 -13.91
C HIS A 294 19.07 -3.48 -12.95
N ASP A 295 19.44 -2.26 -12.52
CA ASP A 295 18.66 -1.44 -11.60
C ASP A 295 18.58 0.02 -12.09
N PRO A 296 17.38 0.56 -12.36
CA PRO A 296 16.09 -0.12 -12.35
C PRO A 296 15.93 -1.07 -13.55
N PRO A 297 15.18 -2.19 -13.39
CA PRO A 297 14.78 -3.01 -14.53
C PRO A 297 13.92 -2.18 -15.47
N LYS A 298 14.06 -2.38 -16.78
CA LYS A 298 13.28 -1.68 -17.81
C LYS A 298 12.17 -2.58 -18.30
N SER A 299 10.94 -2.07 -18.36
CA SER A 299 9.84 -2.80 -18.99
C SER A 299 8.89 -1.83 -19.67
N LEU A 300 8.78 -1.95 -20.99
CA LEU A 300 7.85 -1.15 -21.80
C LEU A 300 6.49 -1.85 -21.95
N MET A 301 6.45 -3.17 -21.78
CA MET A 301 5.23 -3.96 -21.96
C MET A 301 4.86 -4.62 -20.63
N ASN A 302 3.91 -3.98 -19.94
CA ASN A 302 3.33 -4.44 -18.69
C ASN A 302 1.81 -4.47 -18.84
N PHE A 303 1.20 -5.65 -18.86
CA PHE A 303 -0.20 -5.77 -19.27
C PHE A 303 -0.87 -6.99 -18.66
N VAL A 304 -2.16 -6.86 -18.38
CA VAL A 304 -3.01 -7.99 -17.98
C VAL A 304 -3.66 -8.57 -19.23
N VAL A 305 -3.51 -9.87 -19.43
CA VAL A 305 -4.15 -10.63 -20.51
C VAL A 305 -5.38 -11.35 -19.98
N ARG A 306 -6.43 -11.39 -20.80
CA ARG A 306 -7.65 -12.15 -20.55
C ARG A 306 -7.88 -13.21 -21.62
N TYR A 307 -7.92 -14.47 -21.22
CA TYR A 307 -8.30 -15.58 -22.10
C TYR A 307 -9.71 -16.07 -21.81
N LYS A 308 -10.52 -16.20 -22.87
CA LYS A 308 -11.87 -16.78 -22.82
C LYS A 308 -12.15 -17.66 -24.05
N PRO A 309 -12.96 -18.73 -23.92
CA PRO A 309 -13.35 -19.61 -25.02
C PRO A 309 -13.95 -18.91 -26.24
N ASP A 310 -14.77 -17.89 -26.00
CA ASP A 310 -15.55 -17.12 -26.97
C ASP A 310 -14.83 -15.87 -27.49
N GLU A 311 -13.64 -15.56 -26.96
CA GLU A 311 -12.81 -14.44 -27.38
C GLU A 311 -11.48 -14.98 -27.95
N GLN A 312 -10.38 -14.79 -27.22
CA GLN A 312 -9.08 -15.38 -27.50
C GLN A 312 -8.77 -16.43 -26.43
N PRO A 313 -8.86 -17.74 -26.73
CA PRO A 313 -8.70 -18.77 -25.70
C PRO A 313 -7.28 -19.30 -25.54
N PHE A 314 -6.36 -19.00 -26.46
CA PHE A 314 -4.99 -19.51 -26.45
C PHE A 314 -4.04 -18.49 -27.07
N LEU A 315 -2.73 -18.72 -26.90
CA LEU A 315 -1.69 -17.92 -27.54
C LEU A 315 -0.73 -18.86 -28.27
N ARG A 316 -0.52 -18.61 -29.56
CA ARG A 316 0.35 -19.46 -30.41
C ARG A 316 1.81 -19.47 -29.91
N PRO A 317 2.60 -20.48 -30.29
CA PRO A 317 4.03 -20.53 -29.96
C PRO A 317 4.79 -19.26 -30.38
N HIS A 318 5.56 -18.68 -29.47
CA HIS A 318 6.33 -17.45 -29.68
C HIS A 318 7.54 -17.32 -28.73
N HIS A 319 8.34 -16.29 -29.00
CA HIS A 319 9.32 -15.74 -28.05
C HIS A 319 8.84 -14.37 -27.59
N ASP A 320 9.22 -14.01 -26.37
CA ASP A 320 8.98 -12.66 -25.86
C ASP A 320 10.11 -11.74 -26.27
N SER A 321 9.79 -10.47 -26.48
CA SER A 321 10.80 -9.44 -26.66
C SER A 321 11.30 -8.95 -25.29
N SER A 322 11.96 -9.83 -24.54
CA SER A 322 12.50 -9.58 -23.20
C SER A 322 13.79 -10.36 -22.98
N THR A 323 14.62 -9.90 -22.04
CA THR A 323 15.68 -10.76 -21.49
C THR A 323 15.03 -11.85 -20.64
N TYR A 324 14.13 -11.46 -19.74
CA TYR A 324 13.27 -12.38 -19.00
C TYR A 324 11.84 -11.86 -18.90
N THR A 325 10.90 -12.80 -18.83
CA THR A 325 9.47 -12.52 -18.69
C THR A 325 9.00 -12.96 -17.32
N ILE A 326 8.12 -12.17 -16.71
CA ILE A 326 7.29 -12.62 -15.59
C ILE A 326 5.85 -12.84 -16.03
N ASN A 327 5.21 -13.86 -15.46
CA ASN A 327 3.83 -14.24 -15.71
C ASN A 327 3.14 -14.60 -14.39
N ILE A 328 2.35 -13.67 -13.86
CA ILE A 328 1.63 -13.84 -12.59
C ILE A 328 0.21 -14.34 -12.86
N ALA A 329 -0.17 -15.47 -12.27
CA ALA A 329 -1.54 -15.94 -12.32
C ALA A 329 -2.45 -15.13 -11.40
N LEU A 330 -3.55 -14.58 -11.93
CA LEU A 330 -4.44 -13.69 -11.17
C LEU A 330 -5.70 -14.38 -10.63
N ASN A 331 -6.09 -15.52 -11.19
CA ASN A 331 -7.27 -16.26 -10.71
C ASN A 331 -7.08 -17.79 -10.76
N ARG A 332 -8.04 -18.53 -10.20
CA ARG A 332 -7.86 -19.94 -9.79
C ARG A 332 -8.18 -20.90 -10.94
N PRO A 333 -7.25 -21.78 -11.33
CA PRO A 333 -7.56 -22.85 -12.25
C PRO A 333 -8.58 -23.81 -11.62
N LYS A 334 -9.39 -24.46 -12.45
CA LYS A 334 -10.47 -25.41 -12.10
C LYS A 334 -11.63 -24.80 -11.29
N ILE A 335 -11.58 -23.51 -10.95
CA ILE A 335 -12.66 -22.78 -10.27
C ILE A 335 -13.13 -21.62 -11.15
N ASP A 336 -12.23 -20.72 -11.52
CA ASP A 336 -12.56 -19.53 -12.31
C ASP A 336 -12.42 -19.80 -13.83
N TYR A 337 -11.61 -20.80 -14.20
CA TYR A 337 -11.44 -21.29 -15.58
C TYR A 337 -10.99 -22.76 -15.64
N THR A 338 -11.18 -23.42 -16.79
CA THR A 338 -10.61 -24.75 -17.09
C THR A 338 -9.70 -24.71 -18.31
N GLY A 339 -8.76 -25.67 -18.39
CA GLY A 339 -7.67 -25.62 -19.36
C GLY A 339 -6.65 -24.54 -18.98
N GLY A 340 -5.98 -23.96 -19.97
CA GLY A 340 -4.98 -22.94 -19.75
C GLY A 340 -3.63 -23.49 -19.27
N GLY A 341 -2.72 -22.56 -18.99
CA GLY A 341 -1.34 -22.85 -18.63
C GLY A 341 -0.34 -22.23 -19.60
N CYS A 342 0.92 -22.60 -19.44
CA CYS A 342 2.02 -22.28 -20.34
C CYS A 342 2.75 -23.58 -20.71
N HIS A 343 3.04 -23.79 -21.99
CA HIS A 343 3.81 -24.93 -22.47
C HIS A 343 5.11 -24.44 -23.12
N PHE A 344 6.25 -24.93 -22.63
CA PHE A 344 7.57 -24.63 -23.16
C PHE A 344 8.02 -25.75 -24.10
N LEU A 345 7.93 -25.49 -25.41
CA LEU A 345 7.99 -26.51 -26.46
C LEU A 345 9.34 -27.23 -26.47
N ARG A 346 10.46 -26.49 -26.34
CA ARG A 346 11.82 -27.06 -26.37
C ARG A 346 12.06 -28.08 -25.26
N TYR A 347 11.33 -27.99 -24.15
CA TYR A 347 11.48 -28.86 -23.00
C TYR A 347 10.34 -29.87 -22.86
N ASN A 348 9.35 -29.82 -23.75
CA ASN A 348 8.10 -30.57 -23.64
C ASN A 348 7.50 -30.49 -22.22
N CYS A 349 7.51 -29.29 -21.63
CA CYS A 349 7.16 -29.06 -20.24
C CYS A 349 6.01 -28.07 -20.13
N SER A 350 4.99 -28.39 -19.33
CA SER A 350 3.79 -27.58 -19.16
C SER A 350 3.56 -27.20 -17.72
N VAL A 351 3.16 -25.96 -17.49
CA VAL A 351 2.69 -25.45 -16.19
C VAL A 351 1.22 -25.09 -16.32
N THR A 352 0.33 -25.96 -15.84
CA THR A 352 -1.14 -25.85 -15.99
C THR A 352 -1.86 -25.49 -14.69
N ASP A 353 -1.42 -26.06 -13.56
CA ASP A 353 -1.98 -25.80 -12.23
C ASP A 353 -1.32 -24.57 -11.58
N THR A 354 -1.48 -23.40 -12.23
CA THR A 354 -0.92 -22.16 -11.71
C THR A 354 -1.58 -21.74 -10.39
N LYS A 355 -0.83 -21.01 -9.56
CA LYS A 355 -1.25 -20.60 -8.21
C LYS A 355 -1.49 -19.10 -8.23
N VAL A 356 -2.62 -18.64 -7.69
CA VAL A 356 -2.96 -17.22 -7.63
C VAL A 356 -1.86 -16.44 -6.90
N GLY A 357 -1.41 -15.35 -7.50
CA GLY A 357 -0.37 -14.47 -6.96
C GLY A 357 1.05 -15.02 -7.11
N TRP A 358 1.23 -16.19 -7.72
CA TRP A 358 2.56 -16.72 -8.03
C TRP A 358 2.99 -16.30 -9.42
N THR A 359 4.27 -15.94 -9.56
CA THR A 359 4.90 -15.54 -10.81
C THR A 359 5.77 -16.66 -11.36
N LEU A 360 5.55 -17.01 -12.63
CA LEU A 360 6.56 -17.71 -13.42
C LEU A 360 7.59 -16.70 -13.92
N MET A 361 8.86 -17.06 -13.86
CA MET A 361 9.98 -16.27 -14.38
C MET A 361 10.84 -17.12 -15.28
N HIS A 362 11.01 -16.70 -16.53
CA HIS A 362 11.80 -17.44 -17.53
C HIS A 362 12.48 -16.50 -18.52
N PRO A 363 13.58 -16.91 -19.19
CA PRO A 363 14.14 -16.18 -20.31
C PRO A 363 13.10 -15.93 -21.43
N GLY A 364 13.12 -14.75 -22.05
CA GLY A 364 12.16 -14.40 -23.10
C GLY A 364 12.57 -14.83 -24.51
N ARG A 365 13.88 -14.75 -24.79
CA ARG A 365 14.47 -15.00 -26.11
C ARG A 365 15.20 -16.33 -26.20
N LEU A 366 15.38 -16.80 -27.44
CA LEU A 366 16.20 -17.94 -27.87
C LEU A 366 15.76 -19.32 -27.35
N THR A 367 15.68 -19.51 -26.04
CA THR A 367 15.61 -20.84 -25.41
C THR A 367 14.21 -21.25 -24.95
N HIS A 368 13.32 -20.30 -24.68
CA HIS A 368 12.00 -20.58 -24.10
C HIS A 368 10.88 -20.27 -25.10
N TYR A 369 10.93 -20.91 -26.26
CA TYR A 369 9.83 -20.87 -27.22
C TYR A 369 8.62 -21.55 -26.58
N HIS A 370 7.54 -20.79 -26.37
CA HIS A 370 6.44 -21.21 -25.51
C HIS A 370 5.08 -20.80 -26.08
N GLU A 371 4.02 -21.45 -25.60
CA GLU A 371 2.64 -21.18 -25.99
C GLU A 371 1.71 -21.07 -24.78
N GLY A 372 0.64 -20.29 -24.93
CA GLY A 372 -0.45 -20.21 -23.97
C GLY A 372 -1.48 -21.29 -24.28
N LEU A 373 -1.57 -22.29 -23.41
CA LEU A 373 -2.51 -23.41 -23.59
C LEU A 373 -3.96 -22.93 -23.59
N ARG A 374 -4.80 -23.65 -24.33
CA ARG A 374 -6.21 -23.28 -24.55
C ARG A 374 -7.03 -23.32 -23.26
N VAL A 375 -7.74 -22.22 -22.99
CA VAL A 375 -8.81 -22.14 -21.99
C VAL A 375 -10.10 -22.69 -22.60
N THR A 376 -10.73 -23.65 -21.92
CA THR A 376 -11.90 -24.38 -22.41
C THR A 376 -13.21 -23.92 -21.78
N SER A 377 -13.17 -23.35 -20.57
CA SER A 377 -14.32 -22.71 -19.93
C SER A 377 -13.88 -21.62 -18.96
N GLY A 378 -14.79 -20.70 -18.62
CA GLY A 378 -14.53 -19.59 -17.70
C GLY A 378 -13.62 -18.52 -18.30
N THR A 379 -12.95 -17.76 -17.44
CA THR A 379 -12.04 -16.68 -17.85
C THR A 379 -10.73 -16.77 -17.09
N ARG A 380 -9.60 -16.77 -17.79
CA ARG A 380 -8.26 -16.77 -17.18
C ARG A 380 -7.64 -15.38 -17.29
N TYR A 381 -7.14 -14.86 -16.17
CA TYR A 381 -6.37 -13.62 -16.13
C TYR A 381 -4.93 -13.87 -15.72
N ILE A 382 -3.99 -13.24 -16.41
CA ILE A 382 -2.57 -13.25 -16.06
C ILE A 382 -1.98 -11.85 -16.21
N MET A 383 -1.04 -11.48 -15.35
CA MET A 383 -0.24 -10.25 -15.47
C MET A 383 1.12 -10.60 -16.07
N ILE A 384 1.46 -9.98 -17.19
CA ILE A 384 2.71 -10.21 -17.92
C ILE A 384 3.59 -8.97 -17.83
N SER A 385 4.91 -9.18 -17.74
CA SER A 385 5.88 -8.12 -18.00
C SER A 385 7.08 -8.64 -18.76
N PHE A 386 7.42 -7.94 -19.85
CA PHE A 386 8.60 -8.17 -20.65
C PHE A 386 9.74 -7.29 -20.13
N VAL A 387 10.61 -7.89 -19.32
CA VAL A 387 11.65 -7.16 -18.61
C VAL A 387 12.96 -7.22 -19.37
N ASP A 388 13.59 -6.05 -19.47
CA ASP A 388 14.84 -5.78 -20.17
C ASP A 388 14.80 -6.23 -21.66
N PRO A 389 13.92 -5.60 -22.47
CA PRO A 389 13.73 -5.91 -23.90
C PRO A 389 14.93 -5.64 -24.80
#